data_AF-A0A1E7H4I9-F1
#
_entry.id   AF-A0A1E7H4I9-F1
#
_cell.length_a   1.000
_cell.length_b   1.000
_cell.length_c   1.000
_cell.angle_alpha   90.00
_cell.angle_beta   90.00
_cell.angle_gamma   90.00
#
_symmetry.space_group_name_H-M   'P 1'
#
loop_
_entity.id
_entity.type
_entity.pdbx_description
1 polymer ?
#
loop_
_entity_poly.entity_id
_entity_poly.type
_entity_poly.pdbx_seq_one_letter_code
_entity_poly.pdbx_strand_id
1 'polypeptide(L)' 'MPNRQQPKKALVPKESFLDITGLIRSIQRAEGNPDCFHRAHDYCSRLDCAWRAYCIEKPQAPTDAGGNHEKD' A
#
# COMPACT_ATOMS: atom_id res chain seq x y z
N MET A 1 -15.43 -43.46 -3.72
CA MET A 1 -15.21 -42.67 -2.50
C MET A 1 -15.41 -41.20 -2.87
N PRO A 2 -16.44 -40.48 -2.38
CA PRO A 2 -16.61 -39.07 -2.74
C PRO A 2 -15.57 -38.20 -2.02
N ASN A 3 -14.89 -37.37 -2.81
CA ASN A 3 -13.84 -36.45 -2.38
C ASN A 3 -14.43 -35.32 -1.52
N ARG A 4 -14.05 -35.24 -0.24
CA ARG A 4 -14.44 -34.14 0.66
C ARG A 4 -13.45 -32.99 0.51
N GLN A 5 -13.62 -32.15 -0.52
CA GLN A 5 -12.99 -30.84 -0.52
C GLN A 5 -13.64 -29.98 0.57
N GLN A 6 -12.90 -29.68 1.63
CA GLN A 6 -13.34 -28.73 2.65
C GLN A 6 -13.35 -27.31 2.06
N PRO A 7 -14.37 -26.49 2.33
CA PRO A 7 -14.42 -25.12 1.85
C PRO A 7 -13.35 -24.28 2.53
N LYS A 8 -12.55 -23.56 1.73
CA LYS A 8 -11.55 -22.62 2.24
C LYS A 8 -12.29 -21.46 2.90
N LYS A 9 -12.18 -21.33 4.22
CA LYS A 9 -12.76 -20.18 4.95
C LYS A 9 -12.16 -18.88 4.38
N ALA A 10 -13.02 -17.98 3.93
CA ALA A 10 -12.62 -16.64 3.52
C ALA A 10 -12.01 -15.92 4.72
N LEU A 11 -10.78 -15.41 4.56
CA LEU A 11 -10.12 -14.59 5.56
C LEU A 11 -10.82 -13.23 5.62
N VAL A 12 -11.37 -12.90 6.78
CA VAL A 12 -11.97 -11.58 7.01
C VAL A 12 -10.84 -10.54 7.04
N PRO A 13 -10.94 -9.43 6.27
CA PRO A 13 -9.97 -8.35 6.33
C PRO A 13 -9.88 -7.80 7.75
N LYS A 14 -8.66 -7.71 8.30
CA LYS A 14 -8.43 -7.10 9.60
C LYS A 14 -8.48 -5.58 9.44
N GLU A 15 -9.46 -4.94 10.08
CA GLU A 15 -9.53 -3.47 10.15
C GLU A 15 -8.28 -2.93 10.87
N SER A 16 -7.51 -2.06 10.20
CA SER A 16 -6.38 -1.37 10.81
C SER A 16 -6.84 -0.03 11.39
N PHE A 17 -6.95 0.05 12.72
CA PHE A 17 -7.33 1.28 13.43
C PHE A 17 -6.26 2.39 13.40
N LEU A 18 -5.06 2.10 12.90
CA LEU A 18 -3.95 3.03 12.86
C LEU A 18 -3.82 3.66 11.48
N ASP A 19 -4.05 4.98 11.43
CA ASP A 19 -3.66 5.79 10.27
C ASP A 19 -2.14 6.00 10.28
N ILE A 20 -1.42 5.02 9.75
CA ILE A 20 0.04 5.06 9.59
C ILE A 20 0.46 6.30 8.79
N THR A 21 -0.34 6.72 7.82
CA THR A 21 -0.06 7.90 6.99
C THR A 21 -0.10 9.17 7.84
N GLY A 22 -1.15 9.35 8.64
CA GLY A 22 -1.28 10.46 9.58
C GLY A 22 -0.18 10.47 10.64
N LEU A 23 0.18 9.30 11.17
CA LEU A 23 1.26 9.15 12.14
C LEU A 23 2.62 9.59 11.57
N ILE A 24 3.02 9.04 10.42
CA ILE A 24 4.32 9.35 9.81
C ILE A 24 4.40 10.84 9.44
N ARG A 25 3.35 11.42 8.86
CA ARG A 25 3.32 12.85 8.55
C ARG A 25 3.41 13.72 9.80
N SER A 26 2.87 13.27 10.93
CA SER A 26 3.03 13.98 12.21
C SER A 26 4.47 13.99 12.69
N ILE A 27 5.21 12.89 12.51
CA ILE A 27 6.65 12.81 12.80
C ILE A 27 7.43 13.75 11.87
N GLN A 28 7.12 13.75 10.56
CA GLN A 28 7.77 14.64 9.59
C GLN A 28 7.65 16.11 10.02
N ARG A 29 6.46 16.56 10.41
CA ARG A 29 6.26 17.94 10.91
C ARG A 29 7.03 18.23 12.20
N ALA A 30 7.09 17.27 13.13
CA ALA A 30 7.85 17.42 14.38
C ALA A 30 9.36 17.57 14.13
N GLU A 31 9.87 16.96 13.05
CA GLU A 31 11.26 17.09 12.59
C GLU A 31 11.50 18.32 11.69
N GLY A 32 10.47 19.13 11.38
CA GLY A 32 10.55 20.24 10.44
C GLY A 32 10.62 19.82 8.96
N ASN A 33 10.26 18.57 8.66
CA ASN A 33 10.23 18.00 7.33
C ASN A 33 8.84 18.20 6.66
N PRO A 34 8.78 18.32 5.32
CA PRO A 34 7.50 18.38 4.60
C PRO A 34 6.75 17.04 4.64
N ASP A 35 5.42 17.07 4.51
CA ASP A 35 4.53 15.90 4.44
C ASP A 35 4.70 15.10 3.12
N CYS A 36 5.85 14.47 2.92
CA CYS A 36 6.18 13.79 1.66
C CYS A 36 5.76 12.31 1.61
N PHE A 37 5.43 11.70 2.74
CA PHE A 37 5.02 10.28 2.80
C PHE A 37 3.72 10.03 2.00
N HIS A 38 3.77 9.09 1.03
CA HIS A 38 2.67 8.79 0.09
C HIS A 38 2.13 10.02 -0.67
N ARG A 39 2.93 11.08 -0.85
CA ARG A 39 2.56 12.25 -1.67
C ARG A 39 3.56 12.59 -2.76
N ALA A 40 4.82 12.21 -2.56
CA ALA A 40 5.90 12.55 -3.48
C ALA A 40 5.93 11.56 -4.66
N HIS A 41 4.86 11.55 -5.47
CA HIS A 41 4.64 10.64 -6.60
C HIS A 41 5.91 10.21 -7.33
N ASP A 42 6.75 11.18 -7.68
CA ASP A 42 7.95 11.03 -8.49
C ASP A 42 9.19 11.66 -7.85
N TYR A 43 9.04 12.58 -6.89
CA TYR A 43 10.19 13.29 -6.33
C TYR A 43 10.05 13.69 -4.85
N CYS A 44 10.90 13.09 -4.00
CA CYS A 44 11.21 13.59 -2.68
C CYS A 44 12.55 14.36 -2.72
N SER A 45 12.56 15.63 -2.32
CA SER A 45 13.78 16.47 -2.36
C SER A 45 14.77 16.19 -1.22
N ARG A 46 14.31 15.54 -0.15
CA ARG A 46 15.10 15.29 1.06
C ARG A 46 15.85 13.95 0.96
N LEU A 47 17.16 14.02 0.72
CA LEU A 47 18.03 12.84 0.62
C LEU A 47 18.17 12.10 1.96
N ASP A 48 17.97 12.81 3.06
CA ASP A 48 17.99 12.34 4.45
C ASP A 48 16.62 11.87 4.97
N CYS A 49 15.59 11.81 4.12
CA CYS A 49 14.27 11.36 4.54
C CYS A 49 14.26 9.86 4.85
N ALA A 50 14.00 9.51 6.11
CA ALA A 50 13.87 8.12 6.56
C ALA A 50 12.82 7.30 5.78
N TRP A 51 11.83 7.99 5.19
CA TRP A 51 10.71 7.38 4.47
C TRP A 51 10.81 7.51 2.94
N ARG A 52 11.96 7.94 2.40
CA ARG A 52 12.14 8.29 0.98
C ARG A 52 11.65 7.21 0.01
N ALA A 53 11.87 5.93 0.31
CA ALA A 53 11.43 4.80 -0.52
C ALA A 53 9.90 4.76 -0.70
N TYR A 54 9.15 5.04 0.37
CA TYR A 54 7.69 5.07 0.39
C TYR A 54 7.11 6.41 -0.10
N CYS A 55 7.94 7.44 -0.17
CA CYS A 55 7.54 8.71 -0.73
C CYS A 55 7.34 8.58 -2.24
N ILE A 56 8.26 7.87 -2.92
CA ILE A 56 8.38 7.74 -4.38
C ILE A 56 7.73 6.44 -4.90
N GLU A 57 7.14 5.63 -4.01
CA GLU A 57 6.50 4.38 -4.41
C GLU A 57 5.37 4.67 -5.41
N LYS A 58 5.49 4.11 -6.62
CA LYS A 58 4.43 4.22 -7.62
C LYS A 58 3.16 3.59 -7.05
N PRO A 59 1.98 4.22 -7.22
CA PRO A 59 0.72 3.57 -6.87
C PRO A 59 0.71 2.19 -7.52
N GLN A 60 0.63 1.12 -6.71
CA GLN A 60 0.49 -0.22 -7.25
C GLN A 60 -0.80 -0.21 -8.06
N ALA A 61 -0.71 -0.54 -9.36
CA ALA A 61 -1.90 -0.77 -10.16
C ALA A 61 -2.75 -1.82 -9.43
N PRO A 62 -4.09 -1.70 -9.42
CA PRO A 62 -4.94 -2.66 -8.74
C PRO A 62 -4.73 -4.04 -9.41
N THR A 63 -3.91 -4.89 -8.78
CA THR A 63 -3.67 -6.25 -9.24
C THR A 63 -4.83 -7.10 -8.75
N ASP A 64 -5.95 -7.08 -9.46
CA ASP A 64 -6.97 -8.13 -9.41
C ASP A 64 -7.89 -8.03 -10.64
N ALA A 65 -7.54 -8.71 -11.73
CA ALA A 65 -8.50 -9.20 -12.71
C ALA A 65 -7.89 -10.35 -13.53
N GLY A 66 -8.28 -11.57 -13.21
CA GLY A 66 -8.23 -12.66 -14.18
C GLY A 66 -9.10 -12.30 -15.38
N GLY A 67 -8.48 -12.17 -16.55
CA GLY A 67 -9.16 -12.01 -17.83
C GLY A 67 -8.72 -13.11 -18.78
N ASN A 68 -9.61 -14.09 -19.02
CA ASN A 68 -9.45 -15.02 -20.13
C ASN A 68 -9.47 -14.23 -21.44
N HIS A 69 -8.41 -14.36 -22.22
CA HIS A 69 -8.33 -13.80 -23.56
C HIS A 69 -8.68 -14.89 -24.57
N GLU A 70 -9.97 -15.07 -24.85
CA GLU A 70 -10.46 -15.77 -26.04
C GLU A 70 -10.45 -14.75 -27.19
N LYS A 71 -9.71 -15.05 -28.28
CA LYS A 71 -9.72 -14.25 -29.51
C LYS A 71 -10.67 -14.90 -30.51
N ASP A 72 -11.55 -14.11 -31.09
CA ASP A 72 -12.18 -14.38 -32.39
C ASP A 72 -11.25 -13.99 -33.55
#